data_AF-Q4ZLF6-F1
#
_entry.id   AF-Q4ZLF6-F1
#
_cell.length_a   1.000
_cell.length_b   1.000
_cell.length_c   1.000
_cell.angle_alpha   90.00
_cell.angle_beta   90.00
_cell.angle_gamma   90.00
#
_symmetry.space_group_name_H-M   'P 1'
#
loop_
_entity.id
_entity.type
_entity.pdbx_description
1 polymer ?
#
loop_
_entity_poly.entity_id
_entity_poly.type
_entity_poly.pdbx_seq_one_letter_code
_entity_poly.pdbx_strand_id
1 'polypeptide(L)'
;MGQMISLQEVRDWVEGETYSSLLSHIALKLGLAVNEKRVSDILLEYDIENINAANATIEDLKKIANDKHLCELYILTKLKEIEGTENQQEGKHEEDEEDTLVETLPFYRNFLNIYLLELYILKENPEALDSYLKKIRIPKSKLYAKQLRSIYELIT
;
A
#
# COMPACT_ATOMS: atom_id res chain seq x y z
N MET A 1 -10.59 -0.06 23.42
CA MET A 1 -9.89 -1.31 23.03
C MET A 1 -10.04 -1.43 21.53
N GLY A 2 -8.93 -1.41 20.77
CA GLY A 2 -8.98 -1.59 19.33
C GLY A 2 -9.43 -3.02 19.01
N GLN A 3 -10.31 -3.18 18.02
CA GLN A 3 -10.76 -4.48 17.56
C GLN A 3 -9.56 -5.22 16.94
N MET A 4 -9.25 -6.41 17.46
CA MET A 4 -8.16 -7.22 16.93
C MET A 4 -8.64 -7.86 15.63
N ILE A 5 -8.02 -7.46 14.52
CA ILE A 5 -8.33 -7.98 13.18
C ILE A 5 -7.80 -9.41 13.07
N SER A 6 -8.64 -10.33 12.63
CA SER A 6 -8.27 -11.72 12.40
C SER A 6 -7.72 -11.96 10.99
N LEU A 7 -6.93 -13.02 10.83
CA LEU A 7 -6.42 -13.49 9.54
C LEU A 7 -7.54 -13.73 8.51
N GLN A 8 -8.66 -14.29 8.97
CA GLN A 8 -9.79 -14.57 8.10
C GLN A 8 -10.45 -13.27 7.59
N GLU A 9 -10.56 -12.24 8.42
CA GLU A 9 -11.11 -10.94 7.99
C GLU A 9 -10.26 -10.27 6.90
N VAL A 10 -8.92 -10.29 7.05
CA VAL A 10 -8.01 -9.73 6.02
C VAL A 10 -8.06 -10.58 4.75
N ARG A 11 -8.16 -11.90 4.90
CA ARG A 11 -8.29 -12.80 3.76
C ARG A 11 -9.57 -12.54 2.98
N ASP A 12 -10.70 -12.50 3.66
CA ASP A 12 -12.01 -12.24 3.04
C ASP A 12 -12.04 -10.86 2.38
N TRP A 13 -11.32 -9.90 2.94
CA TRP A 13 -11.12 -8.59 2.34
C TRP A 13 -10.36 -8.66 1.01
N VAL A 14 -9.17 -9.27 0.98
CA VAL A 14 -8.31 -9.34 -0.22
C VAL A 14 -8.90 -10.24 -1.32
N GLU A 15 -9.65 -11.28 -0.93
CA GLU A 15 -10.36 -12.17 -1.83
C GLU A 15 -11.75 -11.61 -2.22
N GLY A 16 -12.20 -10.52 -1.58
CA GLY A 16 -13.51 -9.91 -1.76
C GLY A 16 -13.66 -9.09 -3.04
N GLU A 17 -14.93 -8.84 -3.43
CA GLU A 17 -15.28 -8.18 -4.69
C GLU A 17 -14.77 -6.74 -4.77
N THR A 18 -14.95 -5.93 -3.72
CA THR A 18 -14.51 -4.53 -3.70
C THR A 18 -13.01 -4.41 -3.96
N TYR A 19 -12.20 -5.20 -3.24
CA TYR A 19 -10.76 -5.21 -3.39
C TYR A 19 -10.35 -5.70 -4.78
N SER A 20 -10.90 -6.84 -5.21
CA SER A 20 -10.60 -7.46 -6.51
C SER A 20 -10.93 -6.52 -7.67
N SER A 21 -12.05 -5.81 -7.58
CA SER A 21 -12.48 -4.85 -8.60
C SER A 21 -11.54 -3.64 -8.70
N LEU A 22 -11.07 -3.11 -7.56
CA LEU A 22 -10.06 -2.06 -7.55
C LEU A 22 -8.70 -2.56 -8.07
N LEU A 23 -8.29 -3.75 -7.63
CA LEU A 23 -7.05 -4.40 -8.04
C LEU A 23 -6.96 -4.58 -9.55
N SER A 24 -8.00 -5.16 -10.17
CA SER A 24 -8.04 -5.32 -11.61
C SER A 24 -8.01 -3.98 -12.35
N HIS A 25 -8.68 -2.96 -11.82
CA HIS A 25 -8.67 -1.61 -12.40
C HIS A 25 -7.28 -0.98 -12.37
N ILE A 26 -6.60 -0.99 -11.21
CA ILE A 26 -5.26 -0.43 -11.04
C ILE A 26 -4.21 -1.22 -11.83
N ALA A 27 -4.26 -2.55 -11.77
CA ALA A 27 -3.34 -3.43 -12.50
C ALA A 27 -3.42 -3.20 -14.01
N LEU A 28 -4.63 -3.06 -14.56
CA LEU A 28 -4.83 -2.75 -15.98
C LEU A 28 -4.27 -1.38 -16.36
N LYS A 29 -4.43 -0.37 -15.50
CA LYS A 29 -3.92 0.98 -15.73
C LYS A 29 -2.40 1.08 -15.71
N LEU A 30 -1.77 0.33 -14.81
CA LEU A 30 -0.31 0.29 -14.65
C LEU A 30 0.37 -0.77 -15.54
N GLY A 31 -0.39 -1.62 -16.24
CA GLY A 31 0.16 -2.72 -17.02
C GLY A 31 0.85 -3.80 -16.14
N LEU A 32 0.42 -3.95 -14.89
CA LEU A 32 1.02 -4.88 -13.93
C LEU A 32 0.42 -6.29 -14.07
N ALA A 33 1.29 -7.29 -13.97
CA ALA A 33 0.86 -8.66 -13.74
C ALA A 33 0.63 -8.88 -12.23
N VAL A 34 -0.54 -9.42 -11.88
CA VAL A 34 -0.89 -9.79 -10.50
C VAL A 34 -0.97 -11.31 -10.41
N ASN A 35 -0.41 -11.84 -9.33
CA ASN A 35 -0.45 -13.26 -9.05
C ASN A 35 -1.84 -13.65 -8.54
N GLU A 36 -2.53 -14.52 -9.28
CA GLU A 36 -3.85 -15.06 -8.91
C GLU A 36 -3.79 -16.14 -7.82
N LYS A 37 -2.59 -16.55 -7.40
CA LYS A 37 -2.44 -17.48 -6.28
C LYS A 37 -2.94 -16.83 -4.99
N ARG A 38 -3.50 -17.68 -4.14
CA ARG A 38 -3.89 -17.32 -2.78
C ARG A 38 -2.71 -16.73 -2.01
N VAL A 39 -2.93 -15.59 -1.38
CA VAL A 39 -1.93 -14.93 -0.52
C VAL A 39 -1.66 -15.82 0.70
N SER A 40 -0.38 -16.01 1.01
CA SER A 40 0.06 -16.82 2.15
C SER A 40 -0.33 -16.16 3.48
N ASP A 41 -0.49 -16.97 4.53
CA ASP A 41 -0.87 -16.46 5.85
C ASP A 41 0.18 -15.46 6.39
N ILE A 42 1.47 -15.71 6.15
CA ILE A 42 2.57 -14.82 6.56
C ILE A 42 2.42 -13.41 5.96
N LEU A 43 2.05 -13.31 4.68
CA LEU A 43 1.85 -12.01 4.04
C LEU A 43 0.59 -11.30 4.55
N LEU A 44 -0.45 -12.05 4.91
CA LEU A 44 -1.65 -11.49 5.52
C LEU A 44 -1.43 -11.08 6.99
N GLU A 45 -0.56 -11.77 7.73
CA GLU A 45 -0.12 -11.35 9.07
C GLU A 45 0.61 -10.00 8.99
N TYR A 46 1.45 -9.80 7.98
CA TYR A 46 2.07 -8.50 7.74
C TYR A 46 1.04 -7.39 7.44
N ASP A 47 0.00 -7.69 6.66
CA ASP A 47 -1.12 -6.76 6.46
C ASP A 47 -1.83 -6.43 7.77
N ILE A 48 -2.09 -7.42 8.64
CA ILE A 48 -2.69 -7.20 9.97
C ILE A 48 -1.84 -6.23 10.78
N GLU A 49 -0.53 -6.43 10.82
CA GLU A 49 0.40 -5.53 11.52
C GLU A 49 0.31 -4.10 11.00
N ASN A 50 0.26 -3.93 9.68
CA ASN A 50 0.15 -2.61 9.04
C ASN A 50 -1.20 -1.95 9.35
N ILE A 51 -2.31 -2.68 9.26
CA ILE A 51 -3.64 -2.14 9.57
C ILE A 51 -3.71 -1.70 11.05
N ASN A 52 -3.18 -2.52 11.96
CA ASN A 52 -3.10 -2.18 13.38
C ASN A 52 -2.19 -0.97 13.63
N ALA A 53 -1.06 -0.87 12.93
CA ALA A 53 -0.14 0.27 13.05
C ALA A 53 -0.78 1.60 12.65
N ALA A 54 -1.64 1.56 11.63
CA ALA A 54 -2.45 2.68 11.14
C ALA A 54 -3.65 3.01 12.04
N ASN A 55 -3.97 2.16 13.02
CA ASN A 55 -5.19 2.24 13.82
C ASN A 55 -6.45 2.30 12.92
N ALA A 56 -6.47 1.45 11.89
CA ALA A 56 -7.54 1.34 10.90
C ALA A 56 -8.33 0.04 11.10
N THR A 57 -9.48 -0.06 10.43
CA THR A 57 -10.26 -1.30 10.31
C THR A 57 -10.43 -1.71 8.85
N ILE A 58 -10.87 -2.95 8.60
CA ILE A 58 -11.23 -3.41 7.24
C ILE A 58 -12.35 -2.55 6.63
N GLU A 59 -13.29 -2.07 7.45
CA GLU A 59 -14.35 -1.18 6.97
C GLU A 59 -13.80 0.18 6.52
N ASP A 60 -12.73 0.68 7.12
CA ASP A 60 -12.08 1.91 6.68
C ASP A 60 -11.37 1.72 5.33
N LEU A 61 -10.70 0.58 5.14
CA LEU A 61 -10.13 0.22 3.84
C LEU A 61 -11.19 0.08 2.75
N LYS A 62 -12.33 -0.54 3.07
CA LYS A 62 -13.48 -0.63 2.15
C LYS A 62 -13.99 0.77 1.75
N LYS A 63 -14.13 1.69 2.70
CA LYS A 63 -14.55 3.07 2.41
C LYS A 63 -13.59 3.77 1.45
N ILE A 64 -12.27 3.63 1.66
CA ILE A 64 -11.26 4.20 0.75
C ILE A 64 -11.35 3.53 -0.63
N ALA A 65 -11.38 2.20 -0.69
CA ALA A 65 -11.38 1.43 -1.93
C ALA A 65 -12.64 1.65 -2.80
N ASN A 66 -13.76 2.05 -2.18
CA ASN A 66 -14.98 2.40 -2.92
C ASN A 66 -14.82 3.69 -3.75
N ASP A 67 -13.90 4.59 -3.37
CA ASP A 67 -13.51 5.73 -4.19
C ASP A 67 -12.37 5.33 -5.15
N LYS A 68 -12.74 4.56 -6.18
CA LYS A 68 -11.79 4.04 -7.16
C LYS A 68 -11.02 5.14 -7.89
N HIS A 69 -11.65 6.29 -8.11
CA HIS A 69 -11.03 7.40 -8.82
C HIS A 69 -9.93 8.04 -7.97
N LEU A 70 -10.20 8.31 -6.69
CA LEU A 70 -9.18 8.78 -5.76
C LEU A 70 -8.03 7.79 -5.62
N CYS A 71 -8.34 6.49 -5.49
CA CYS A 71 -7.32 5.45 -5.42
C CYS A 71 -6.44 5.41 -6.67
N GLU A 72 -7.04 5.49 -7.86
CA GLU A 72 -6.32 5.56 -9.13
C GLU A 72 -5.40 6.78 -9.19
N LEU A 73 -5.94 7.99 -8.96
CA LEU A 73 -5.15 9.22 -9.01
C LEU A 73 -3.98 9.15 -8.03
N TYR A 74 -4.22 8.69 -6.81
CA TYR A 74 -3.18 8.58 -5.79
C TYR A 74 -2.08 7.60 -6.19
N ILE A 75 -2.44 6.37 -6.55
CA ILE A 75 -1.45 5.33 -6.85
C ILE A 75 -0.64 5.71 -8.09
N LEU A 76 -1.28 6.19 -9.16
CA LEU A 76 -0.59 6.61 -10.38
C LEU A 76 0.32 7.81 -10.12
N THR A 77 -0.16 8.83 -9.40
CA THR A 77 0.64 10.03 -9.08
C THR A 77 1.79 9.67 -8.15
N LYS A 78 1.54 8.85 -7.13
CA LYS A 78 2.58 8.37 -6.22
C LYS A 78 3.66 7.62 -6.96
N LEU A 79 3.30 6.65 -7.81
CA LEU A 79 4.29 5.89 -8.57
C LEU A 79 5.08 6.82 -9.50
N LYS A 80 4.44 7.75 -10.20
CA LYS A 80 5.13 8.71 -11.08
C LYS A 80 6.06 9.69 -10.34
N GLU A 81 5.63 10.24 -9.20
CA GLU A 81 6.37 11.26 -8.45
C GLU A 81 7.46 10.65 -7.54
N ILE A 82 7.36 9.35 -7.25
CA ILE A 82 8.29 8.61 -6.39
C ILE A 82 9.15 7.59 -7.19
N GLU A 83 8.83 7.37 -8.47
CA GLU A 83 9.67 6.62 -9.44
C GLU A 83 11.08 7.25 -9.51
N GLY A 84 12.07 6.43 -9.18
CA GLY A 84 13.46 6.84 -8.88
C GLY A 84 13.91 6.55 -7.45
N THR A 85 13.04 5.98 -6.60
CA THR A 85 13.38 5.54 -5.23
C THR A 85 13.16 4.05 -4.97
N GLU A 86 13.26 3.21 -6.01
CA GLU A 86 13.33 1.74 -5.86
C GLU A 86 14.35 1.33 -4.76
N ASN A 87 15.38 2.13 -4.54
CA ASN A 87 16.39 1.98 -3.48
C ASN A 87 16.02 2.51 -2.07
N GLN A 88 14.78 2.93 -1.78
CA GLN A 88 14.42 3.48 -0.46
C GLN A 88 13.41 2.65 0.33
N GLN A 89 12.75 1.68 -0.31
CA GLN A 89 11.85 0.74 0.37
C GLN A 89 12.43 -0.67 0.46
N GLU A 90 13.29 -1.06 -0.47
CA GLU A 90 14.14 -2.24 -0.34
C GLU A 90 15.50 -1.78 0.18
N GLY A 91 15.97 -2.37 1.27
CA GLY A 91 17.25 -2.02 1.91
C GLY A 91 18.47 -2.42 1.08
N LYS A 92 18.64 -1.85 -0.12
CA LYS A 92 19.85 -2.02 -0.91
C LYS A 92 21.00 -1.24 -0.28
N HIS A 93 22.09 -1.94 -0.01
CA HIS A 93 23.35 -1.34 0.42
C HIS A 93 24.11 -0.82 -0.82
N GLU A 94 24.98 0.16 -0.62
CA GLU A 94 25.78 0.80 -1.69
C GLU A 94 26.73 -0.16 -2.44
N GLU A 95 26.75 -1.45 -2.06
CA GLU A 95 27.57 -2.52 -2.64
C GLU A 95 26.78 -3.45 -3.59
N ASP A 96 25.46 -3.28 -3.71
CA ASP A 96 24.65 -4.09 -4.61
C ASP A 96 24.89 -3.63 -6.07
N GLU A 97 25.61 -4.45 -6.84
CA GLU A 97 25.82 -4.26 -8.28
C GLU A 97 24.47 -3.99 -8.98
N GLU A 98 24.47 -3.17 -10.04
CA GLU A 98 23.29 -2.89 -10.86
C GLU A 98 22.69 -4.21 -11.36
N ASP A 99 21.72 -4.72 -10.61
CA ASP A 99 20.95 -5.91 -10.96
C ASP A 99 20.31 -5.64 -12.32
N THR A 100 20.84 -6.32 -13.33
CA THR A 100 20.20 -6.35 -14.64
C THR A 100 18.85 -7.03 -14.42
N LEU A 101 17.74 -6.29 -14.55
CA LEU A 101 16.39 -6.80 -14.31
C LEU A 101 16.12 -8.03 -15.20
N VAL A 102 16.33 -9.24 -14.65
CA VAL A 102 16.26 -10.50 -15.41
C VAL A 102 14.81 -10.94 -15.63
N GLU A 103 13.92 -10.74 -14.65
CA GLU A 103 12.48 -11.03 -14.75
C GLU A 103 11.66 -10.12 -13.82
N THR A 104 10.56 -9.56 -14.32
CA THR A 104 9.56 -8.88 -13.49
C THR A 104 8.59 -9.90 -12.90
N LEU A 105 8.72 -10.17 -11.62
CA LEU A 105 7.79 -11.06 -10.91
C LEU A 105 6.40 -10.41 -10.76
N PRO A 106 5.31 -11.19 -10.85
CA PRO A 106 3.97 -10.65 -10.66
C PRO A 106 3.76 -10.23 -9.20
N PHE A 107 3.05 -9.12 -9.01
CA PHE A 107 2.72 -8.60 -7.69
C PHE A 107 1.80 -9.55 -6.93
N TYR A 108 1.98 -9.66 -5.61
CA TYR A 108 1.02 -10.37 -4.77
C TYR A 108 -0.33 -9.65 -4.77
N ARG A 109 -1.42 -10.42 -4.73
CA ARG A 109 -2.78 -9.87 -4.75
C ARG A 109 -2.99 -8.77 -3.71
N ASN A 110 -2.42 -8.92 -2.50
CA ASN A 110 -2.60 -7.99 -1.38
C ASN A 110 -1.84 -6.65 -1.50
N PHE A 111 -1.10 -6.39 -2.59
CA PHE A 111 -0.20 -5.24 -2.68
C PHE A 111 -0.87 -3.87 -2.52
N LEU A 112 -2.18 -3.74 -2.80
CA LEU A 112 -2.89 -2.46 -2.63
C LEU A 112 -3.07 -2.03 -1.17
N ASN A 113 -2.96 -2.94 -0.20
CA ASN A 113 -3.29 -2.65 1.21
C ASN A 113 -2.45 -1.49 1.77
N ILE A 114 -1.16 -1.43 1.45
CA ILE A 114 -0.30 -0.35 1.93
C ILE A 114 -0.72 1.03 1.40
N TYR A 115 -1.10 1.11 0.12
CA TYR A 115 -1.56 2.35 -0.50
C TYR A 115 -2.90 2.81 0.07
N LEU A 116 -3.81 1.86 0.33
CA LEU A 116 -5.11 2.16 0.95
C LEU A 116 -4.95 2.66 2.39
N LEU A 117 -4.00 2.12 3.14
CA LEU A 117 -3.68 2.57 4.51
C LEU A 117 -3.07 3.97 4.51
N GLU A 118 -2.13 4.26 3.61
CA GLU A 118 -1.57 5.60 3.47
C GLU A 118 -2.65 6.61 3.12
N LEU A 119 -3.53 6.30 2.15
CA LEU A 119 -4.68 7.15 1.80
C LEU A 119 -5.65 7.36 2.96
N TYR A 120 -5.97 6.29 3.70
CA TYR A 120 -6.80 6.39 4.90
C TYR A 120 -6.20 7.39 5.89
N ILE A 121 -4.90 7.27 6.19
CA ILE A 121 -4.22 8.16 7.13
C ILE A 121 -4.18 9.58 6.58
N LEU A 122 -3.85 9.77 5.30
CA LEU A 122 -3.82 11.09 4.65
C LEU A 122 -5.18 11.80 4.72
N LYS A 123 -6.27 11.04 4.58
CA LYS A 123 -7.64 11.57 4.61
C LYS A 123 -8.13 11.89 6.03
N GLU A 124 -7.89 10.99 6.98
CA GLU A 124 -8.50 11.07 8.32
C GLU A 124 -7.58 11.73 9.36
N ASN A 125 -6.28 11.49 9.29
CA ASN A 125 -5.30 12.02 10.23
C ASN A 125 -3.90 12.15 9.61
N PRO A 126 -3.67 13.09 8.68
CA PRO A 126 -2.40 13.21 7.96
C PRO A 126 -1.19 13.44 8.89
N GLU A 127 -1.40 13.95 10.11
CA GLU A 127 -0.36 14.11 11.12
C GLU A 127 0.16 12.79 11.70
N ALA A 128 -0.63 11.71 11.64
CA ALA A 128 -0.21 10.39 12.08
C ALA A 128 0.70 9.65 11.08
N LEU A 129 0.85 10.17 9.84
CA LEU A 129 1.55 9.46 8.76
C LEU A 129 3.03 9.15 9.08
N ASP A 130 3.79 10.11 9.60
CA ASP A 130 5.20 9.87 10.00
C ASP A 130 5.29 8.81 11.11
N SER A 131 4.37 8.84 12.07
CA SER A 131 4.33 7.84 13.14
C SER A 131 4.01 6.44 12.60
N TYR A 132 3.04 6.34 11.70
CA TYR A 132 2.69 5.08 11.03
C TYR A 132 3.87 4.51 10.24
N LEU A 133 4.48 5.33 9.37
CA LEU A 133 5.62 4.92 8.55
C LEU A 133 6.81 4.45 9.40
N LYS A 134 7.04 5.06 10.57
CA LYS A 134 8.04 4.57 11.54
C LYS A 134 7.70 3.20 12.12
N LYS A 135 6.42 2.95 12.45
CA LYS A 135 5.99 1.65 13.00
C LYS A 135 6.21 0.52 11.99
N ILE A 136 5.91 0.77 10.72
CA ILE A 136 6.13 -0.19 9.63
C ILE A 136 7.57 -0.16 9.07
N ARG A 137 8.48 0.53 9.76
CA ARG A 137 9.93 0.58 9.51
C ARG A 137 10.35 1.15 8.16
N ILE A 138 9.58 2.07 7.58
CA ILE A 138 9.98 2.78 6.36
C ILE A 138 11.16 3.74 6.65
N PRO A 139 12.30 3.59 5.96
CA PRO A 139 13.43 4.51 6.07
C PRO A 139 13.05 5.94 5.70
N LYS A 140 13.72 6.93 6.30
CA LYS A 140 13.48 8.36 6.02
C LYS A 140 11.99 8.74 6.09
N SER A 141 11.23 8.08 6.97
CA SER A 141 9.77 8.20 7.14
C SER A 141 9.24 9.64 7.15
N LYS A 142 9.96 10.58 7.76
CA LYS A 142 9.58 12.00 7.77
C LYS A 142 9.60 12.65 6.38
N LEU A 143 10.62 12.34 5.57
CA LEU A 143 10.71 12.82 4.19
C LEU A 143 9.63 12.18 3.33
N TYR A 144 9.45 10.87 3.49
CA TYR A 144 8.42 10.12 2.77
C TYR A 144 7.00 10.62 3.09
N ALA A 145 6.69 10.84 4.39
CA ALA A 145 5.42 11.42 4.82
C ALA A 145 5.15 12.77 4.17
N LYS A 146 6.18 13.63 4.04
CA LYS A 146 6.06 14.92 3.36
C LYS A 146 5.71 14.75 1.88
N GLN A 147 6.38 13.83 1.18
CA GLN A 147 6.09 13.54 -0.22
C GLN A 147 4.65 13.04 -0.41
N LEU A 148 4.22 12.09 0.42
CA LEU A 148 2.86 11.54 0.35
C LEU A 148 1.79 12.60 0.63
N ARG A 149 2.02 13.52 1.57
CA ARG A 149 1.12 14.66 1.81
C ARG A 149 1.03 15.57 0.59
N SER A 150 2.18 15.93 0.00
CA SER A 150 2.20 16.75 -1.21
C SER A 150 1.50 16.08 -2.39
N ILE A 151 1.66 14.76 -2.57
CA ILE A 151 0.93 13.99 -3.59
C ILE A 151 -0.58 14.06 -3.34
N TYR A 152 -1.01 13.89 -2.09
CA TYR A 152 -2.42 13.97 -1.73
C TYR A 152 -3.01 15.36 -2.00
N GLU A 153 -2.31 16.43 -1.61
CA GLU A 153 -2.70 17.82 -1.88
C GLU A 153 -2.80 18.15 -3.37
N LEU A 154 -2.07 17.44 -4.24
CA LEU A 154 -2.13 17.65 -5.69
C LEU A 154 -3.38 17.03 -6.34
N ILE A 155 -3.97 16.02 -5.71
CA ILE A 155 -5.08 15.23 -6.28
C ILE A 155 -6.43 15.52 -5.62
N THR A 156 -6.45 16.30 -4.53
CA THR A 156 -7.67 16.71 -3.79
C THR A 156 -7.85 18.22 -3.80
#